data_AF-A0A368FNY6-F1
#
_entry.id   AF-A0A368FNY6-F1
#
_cell.length_a   1.000
_cell.length_b   1.000
_cell.length_c   1.000
_cell.angle_alpha   90.00
_cell.angle_beta   90.00
_cell.angle_gamma   90.00
#
_symmetry.space_group_name_H-M   'P 1'
#
loop_
_entity.id
_entity.type
_entity.pdbx_description
1 polymer ?
#
loop_
_entity_poly.entity_id
_entity_poly.type
_entity_poly.pdbx_seq_one_letter_code
_entity_poly.pdbx_strand_id
1 'polypeptide(L)'
;MYTRAFSSEEDKQRYVVEHSLGVSPNSALMLILPQKYREHTEFSLSCFVYAVIVFTAITLIILRIRRVLRRNSSRMAVASLRMHRMLLKSLIWQTVIPFFFIFIPMLLLILSVTSKNIFIEGAETPYYARLFPAIALCILSLYSIAHVTVMITFTKPYQSFIFEVARRYCFTRILTQKTNQTVFDHSQNGTTVTHQRSVVCDRL
;
A
#
# COMPACT_ATOMS: atom_id res chain seq x y z
N MET A 1 -24.90 28.02 -14.96
CA MET A 1 -25.13 28.74 -16.23
C MET A 1 -24.70 30.20 -16.07
N TYR A 2 -23.39 30.45 -15.89
CA TYR A 2 -22.81 31.80 -15.68
C TYR A 2 -21.37 31.91 -16.24
N THR A 3 -20.93 31.01 -17.11
CA THR A 3 -19.52 30.91 -17.53
C THR A 3 -19.20 31.64 -18.84
N ARG A 4 -20.08 32.52 -19.35
CA ARG A 4 -19.94 33.06 -20.73
C ARG A 4 -19.75 34.58 -20.87
N ALA A 5 -19.37 35.30 -19.81
CA ALA A 5 -19.35 36.78 -19.87
C ALA A 5 -17.95 37.44 -19.81
N PHE A 6 -16.85 36.71 -19.68
CA PHE A 6 -15.52 37.32 -19.62
C PHE A 6 -14.65 36.80 -20.76
N SER A 7 -14.29 37.70 -21.69
CA SER A 7 -13.48 37.36 -22.87
C SER A 7 -11.97 37.44 -22.60
N SER A 8 -11.57 38.11 -21.51
CA SER A 8 -10.18 38.30 -21.08
C SER A 8 -10.03 38.06 -19.57
N GLU A 9 -8.88 37.52 -19.15
CA GLU A 9 -8.52 37.39 -17.72
C GLU A 9 -8.40 38.75 -17.03
N GLU A 10 -8.06 39.81 -17.78
CA GLU A 10 -7.98 41.18 -17.24
C GLU A 10 -9.36 41.71 -16.80
N ASP A 11 -10.43 41.34 -17.53
CA ASP A 11 -11.80 41.75 -17.20
C ASP A 11 -12.27 41.09 -15.90
N LYS A 12 -11.83 39.85 -15.63
CA LYS A 12 -12.11 39.16 -14.37
C LYS A 12 -11.41 39.84 -13.19
N GLN A 13 -10.13 40.22 -13.35
CA GLN A 13 -9.40 40.92 -12.30
C GLN A 13 -10.01 42.29 -12.00
N ARG A 14 -10.38 43.06 -13.03
CA ARG A 14 -11.10 44.33 -12.83
C ARG A 14 -12.42 44.12 -12.11
N TYR A 15 -13.21 43.13 -12.51
CA TYR A 15 -14.48 42.84 -11.86
C TYR A 15 -14.31 42.48 -10.37
N VAL A 16 -13.30 41.67 -10.01
CA VAL A 16 -13.01 41.30 -8.61
C VAL A 16 -12.58 42.51 -7.77
N VAL A 17 -11.74 43.39 -8.32
CA VAL A 17 -11.31 44.61 -7.64
C VAL A 17 -12.47 45.59 -7.47
N GLU A 18 -13.24 45.79 -8.53
CA GLU A 18 -14.34 46.76 -8.57
C GLU A 18 -15.52 46.33 -7.69
N HIS A 19 -15.81 45.02 -7.61
CA HIS A 19 -16.87 44.53 -6.76
C HIS A 19 -16.46 44.30 -5.31
N SER A 20 -15.18 44.49 -4.95
CA SER A 20 -14.63 44.50 -3.57
C SER A 20 -15.47 43.65 -2.62
N LEU A 21 -15.74 42.41 -3.03
CA LEU A 21 -16.49 41.46 -2.21
C LEU A 21 -15.59 41.33 -0.98
N GLY A 22 -16.08 41.71 0.20
CA GLY A 22 -15.37 41.72 1.49
C GLY A 22 -14.97 40.31 1.94
N VAL A 23 -14.29 39.62 1.05
CA VAL A 23 -13.98 38.22 1.00
C VAL A 23 -12.47 38.15 1.20
N SER A 24 -12.07 37.34 2.17
CA SER A 24 -10.67 37.15 2.52
C SER A 24 -9.81 36.95 1.26
N PRO A 25 -8.61 37.56 1.18
CA PRO A 25 -7.73 37.43 0.01
C PRO A 25 -7.44 35.96 -0.36
N ASN A 26 -7.48 35.04 0.61
CA ASN A 26 -7.35 33.60 0.37
C ASN A 26 -8.53 33.00 -0.40
N SER A 27 -9.74 33.52 -0.18
CA SER A 27 -10.96 33.10 -0.88
C SER A 27 -11.07 33.75 -2.26
N ALA A 28 -10.54 34.96 -2.43
CA ALA A 28 -10.43 35.61 -3.75
C ALA A 28 -9.47 34.86 -4.68
N LEU A 29 -8.34 34.35 -4.16
CA LEU A 29 -7.41 33.51 -4.91
C LEU A 29 -8.08 32.23 -5.46
N MET A 30 -9.00 31.64 -4.68
CA MET A 30 -9.76 30.46 -5.08
C MET A 30 -10.81 30.75 -6.18
N LEU A 31 -11.22 32.01 -6.36
CA LEU A 31 -12.13 32.46 -7.43
C LEU A 31 -11.42 32.72 -8.76
N ILE A 32 -10.12 33.02 -8.72
CA ILE A 32 -9.31 33.34 -9.90
C ILE A 32 -8.74 32.06 -10.56
N LEU A 33 -8.73 30.93 -9.84
CA LEU A 33 -8.29 29.64 -10.38
C LEU A 33 -9.13 29.19 -11.59
N PRO A 34 -8.50 28.72 -12.69
CA PRO A 34 -9.24 28.22 -13.86
C PRO A 34 -10.20 27.10 -13.44
N GLN A 35 -11.42 27.15 -13.95
CA GLN A 35 -12.54 26.28 -13.53
C GLN A 35 -12.15 24.78 -13.48
N LYS A 36 -11.33 24.33 -14.43
CA LYS A 36 -10.81 22.95 -14.49
C LYS A 36 -10.03 22.54 -13.23
N TYR A 37 -9.22 23.43 -12.64
CA TYR A 37 -8.41 23.11 -11.45
C TYR A 37 -9.22 23.21 -10.16
N ARG A 38 -10.25 24.06 -10.14
CA ARG A 38 -11.14 24.21 -8.99
C ARG A 38 -11.86 22.88 -8.69
N GLU A 39 -12.46 22.25 -9.70
CA GLU A 39 -13.20 20.99 -9.53
C GLU A 39 -12.31 19.86 -8.96
N HIS A 40 -11.07 19.75 -9.44
CA HIS A 40 -10.11 18.76 -8.93
C HIS A 40 -9.67 19.05 -7.48
N THR A 41 -9.49 20.33 -7.14
CA THR A 41 -9.06 20.73 -5.79
C THR A 41 -10.19 20.53 -4.78
N GLU A 42 -11.42 20.90 -5.13
CA GLU A 42 -12.61 20.69 -4.30
C GLU A 42 -12.88 19.20 -4.07
N PHE A 43 -12.78 18.38 -5.12
CA PHE A 43 -12.90 16.93 -5.01
C PHE A 43 -11.82 16.34 -4.09
N SER A 44 -10.54 16.72 -4.30
CA SER A 44 -9.42 16.23 -3.49
C SER A 44 -9.57 16.63 -2.01
N LEU A 45 -9.98 17.87 -1.75
CA LEU A 45 -10.24 18.36 -0.40
C LEU A 45 -11.41 17.60 0.26
N SER A 46 -12.48 17.35 -0.49
CA SER A 46 -13.64 16.59 0.00
C SER A 46 -13.25 15.14 0.36
N CYS A 47 -12.47 14.48 -0.51
CA CYS A 47 -11.93 13.15 -0.23
C CYS A 47 -11.02 13.15 1.01
N PHE A 48 -10.21 14.20 1.19
CA PHE A 48 -9.33 14.35 2.35
C PHE A 48 -10.11 14.49 3.65
N VAL A 49 -11.09 15.40 3.68
CA VAL A 49 -11.96 15.61 4.85
C VAL A 49 -12.72 14.32 5.18
N TYR A 50 -13.27 13.63 4.18
CA TYR A 50 -13.94 12.35 4.38
C TYR A 50 -12.99 11.29 4.98
N ALA A 51 -11.76 11.18 4.46
CA ALA A 51 -10.77 10.25 5.00
C ALA A 51 -10.45 10.57 6.47
N VAL A 52 -10.26 11.84 6.83
CA VAL A 52 -10.02 12.26 8.23
C VAL A 52 -11.19 11.87 9.13
N ILE A 53 -12.43 12.08 8.68
CA ILE A 53 -13.64 11.69 9.45
C ILE A 53 -13.66 10.17 9.67
N VAL A 54 -13.44 9.38 8.63
CA VAL A 54 -13.42 7.91 8.71
C VAL A 54 -12.31 7.42 9.65
N PHE A 55 -11.09 7.96 9.52
CA PHE A 55 -9.98 7.61 10.41
C PHE A 55 -10.25 7.96 11.87
N THR A 56 -10.86 9.12 12.10
CA THR A 56 -11.25 9.55 13.45
C THR A 56 -12.30 8.60 14.03
N ALA A 57 -13.31 8.23 13.25
CA ALA A 57 -14.33 7.27 13.67
C ALA A 57 -13.73 5.90 14.01
N ILE A 58 -12.87 5.35 13.15
CA ILE A 58 -12.18 4.08 13.41
C ILE A 58 -11.32 4.16 14.67
N THR A 59 -10.58 5.26 14.86
CA THR A 59 -9.77 5.48 16.06
C THR A 59 -10.62 5.49 17.32
N LEU A 60 -11.78 6.19 17.30
CA LEU A 60 -12.72 6.19 18.42
C LEU A 60 -13.29 4.79 18.71
N ILE A 61 -13.60 4.00 17.67
CA ILE A 61 -14.04 2.61 17.82
C ILE A 61 -12.95 1.77 18.49
N ILE A 62 -11.70 1.86 18.03
CA ILE A 62 -10.55 1.16 18.61
C ILE A 62 -10.38 1.55 20.09
N LEU A 63 -10.46 2.84 20.41
CA LEU A 63 -10.38 3.33 21.80
C LEU A 63 -11.52 2.80 22.65
N ARG A 64 -12.74 2.74 22.12
CA ARG A 64 -13.91 2.17 22.81
C ARG A 64 -13.71 0.68 23.09
N ILE A 65 -13.27 -0.09 22.09
CA ILE A 65 -12.97 -1.52 22.26
C ILE A 65 -11.88 -1.72 23.32
N ARG A 66 -10.81 -0.92 23.30
CA ARG A 66 -9.75 -0.96 24.32
C ARG A 66 -10.27 -0.70 25.72
N ARG A 67 -11.13 0.32 25.89
CA ARG A 67 -11.75 0.65 27.18
C ARG A 67 -12.63 -0.49 27.68
N VAL A 68 -13.48 -1.05 26.82
CA VAL A 68 -14.36 -2.18 27.17
C VAL A 68 -13.54 -3.41 27.56
N LEU A 69 -12.50 -3.73 26.78
CA LEU A 69 -11.64 -4.88 27.06
C LEU A 69 -10.86 -4.71 28.38
N ARG A 70 -10.43 -3.48 28.70
CA ARG A 70 -9.78 -3.17 29.98
C ARG A 70 -10.75 -3.32 31.16
N ARG A 71 -12.00 -2.85 31.00
CA ARG A 71 -13.03 -2.93 32.05
C ARG A 71 -13.49 -4.36 32.33
N ASN A 72 -13.61 -5.19 31.30
CA ASN A 72 -14.10 -6.56 31.40
C ASN A 72 -12.99 -7.60 31.62
N SER A 73 -11.73 -7.18 31.77
CA SER A 73 -10.59 -8.09 31.84
C SER A 73 -10.65 -9.07 33.01
N SER A 74 -11.34 -8.75 34.10
CA SER A 74 -11.49 -9.63 35.27
C SER A 74 -12.63 -10.65 35.14
N ARG A 75 -13.58 -10.45 34.22
CA ARG A 75 -14.77 -11.30 34.05
C ARG A 75 -14.68 -12.27 32.87
N MET A 76 -13.67 -12.10 32.02
CA MET A 76 -13.58 -12.79 30.74
C MET A 76 -12.55 -13.92 30.79
N ALA A 77 -12.86 -15.08 30.21
CA ALA A 77 -11.92 -16.18 30.10
C ALA A 77 -10.64 -15.74 29.36
N VAL A 78 -9.47 -16.14 29.89
CA VAL A 78 -8.15 -15.74 29.38
C VAL A 78 -7.99 -16.01 27.88
N ALA A 79 -8.54 -17.13 27.39
CA ALA A 79 -8.51 -17.50 25.97
C ALA A 79 -9.26 -16.49 25.08
N SER A 80 -10.46 -16.08 25.48
CA SER A 80 -11.28 -15.10 24.74
C SER A 80 -10.62 -13.72 24.74
N LEU A 81 -10.07 -13.31 25.89
CA LEU A 81 -9.35 -12.04 26.00
C LEU A 81 -8.10 -12.00 25.10
N ARG A 82 -7.40 -13.13 24.93
CA ARG A 82 -6.28 -13.25 24.00
C ARG A 82 -6.74 -13.08 22.54
N MET A 83 -7.85 -13.71 22.16
CA MET A 83 -8.41 -13.56 20.80
C MET A 83 -8.81 -12.10 20.52
N HIS A 84 -9.52 -11.44 21.44
CA HIS A 84 -9.90 -10.03 21.27
C HIS A 84 -8.69 -9.09 21.19
N ARG A 85 -7.63 -9.32 21.97
CA ARG A 85 -6.38 -8.54 21.85
C ARG A 85 -5.72 -8.73 20.49
N MET A 86 -5.73 -9.94 19.94
CA MET A 86 -5.18 -10.22 18.62
C MET A 86 -5.97 -9.53 17.50
N LEU A 87 -7.30 -9.63 17.53
CA LEU A 87 -8.18 -8.94 16.58
C LEU A 87 -8.00 -7.43 16.64
N LEU A 88 -7.93 -6.86 17.84
CA LEU A 88 -7.69 -5.43 18.02
C LEU A 88 -6.33 -5.00 17.46
N LYS A 89 -5.28 -5.79 17.70
CA LYS A 89 -3.94 -5.50 17.15
C LYS A 89 -3.97 -5.54 15.62
N SER A 90 -4.63 -6.54 15.04
CA SER A 90 -4.82 -6.65 13.59
C SER A 90 -5.58 -5.44 13.02
N LEU A 91 -6.68 -5.04 13.66
CA LEU A 91 -7.47 -3.88 13.26
C LEU A 91 -6.66 -2.57 13.31
N ILE A 92 -5.84 -2.39 14.35
CA ILE A 92 -4.93 -1.24 14.44
C ILE A 92 -3.98 -1.21 13.24
N TRP A 93 -3.32 -2.33 12.93
CA TRP A 93 -2.40 -2.40 11.79
C TRP A 93 -3.11 -2.18 10.44
N GLN A 94 -4.29 -2.79 10.26
CA GLN A 94 -5.12 -2.59 9.06
C GLN A 94 -5.60 -1.14 8.90
N THR A 95 -5.70 -0.38 9.99
CA THR A 95 -6.05 1.05 9.93
C THR A 95 -4.82 1.90 9.65
N VAL A 96 -3.69 1.60 10.31
CA VAL A 96 -2.46 2.38 10.20
C VAL A 96 -1.84 2.29 8.80
N ILE A 97 -1.91 1.15 8.13
CA ILE A 97 -1.28 0.98 6.81
C ILE A 97 -1.94 1.86 5.73
N PRO A 98 -3.27 1.81 5.50
CA PRO A 98 -3.93 2.75 4.60
C PRO A 98 -3.65 4.20 4.95
N PHE A 99 -3.52 4.54 6.23
CA PHE A 99 -3.16 5.90 6.64
C PHE A 99 -1.81 6.31 6.02
N PHE A 100 -0.75 5.54 6.22
CA PHE A 100 0.56 5.90 5.65
C PHE A 100 0.59 5.82 4.12
N PHE A 101 -0.02 4.79 3.54
CA PHE A 101 0.13 4.48 2.11
C PHE A 101 -0.93 5.14 1.20
N ILE A 102 -1.99 5.71 1.75
CA ILE A 102 -3.01 6.43 0.98
C ILE A 102 -2.99 7.92 1.32
N PHE A 103 -2.88 8.27 2.61
CA PHE A 103 -2.95 9.67 3.03
C PHE A 103 -1.71 10.46 2.61
N ILE A 104 -0.50 9.90 2.77
CA ILE A 104 0.74 10.57 2.38
C ILE A 104 0.78 10.81 0.86
N PRO A 105 0.53 9.82 -0.02
CA PRO A 105 0.46 10.06 -1.46
C PRO A 105 -0.58 11.11 -1.83
N MET A 106 -1.75 11.10 -1.17
CA MET A 106 -2.79 12.06 -1.48
C MET A 106 -2.41 13.49 -1.06
N LEU A 107 -1.74 13.67 0.09
CA LEU A 107 -1.15 14.94 0.48
C LEU A 107 -0.09 15.43 -0.52
N LEU A 108 0.78 14.54 -0.99
CA LEU A 108 1.78 14.89 -2.02
C LEU A 108 1.13 15.31 -3.34
N LEU A 109 0.01 14.67 -3.73
CA LEU A 109 -0.75 15.06 -4.92
C LEU A 109 -1.43 16.42 -4.75
N ILE A 110 -2.03 16.69 -3.59
CA ILE A 110 -2.59 18.02 -3.28
C ILE A 110 -1.49 19.07 -3.36
N LEU A 111 -0.35 18.85 -2.71
CA LEU A 111 0.80 19.76 -2.75
C LEU A 111 1.32 19.97 -4.18
N SER A 112 1.37 18.93 -5.01
CA SER A 112 1.74 19.04 -6.42
C SER A 112 0.78 19.96 -7.18
N VAL A 113 -0.54 19.76 -7.04
CA VAL A 113 -1.56 20.58 -7.68
C VAL A 113 -1.51 22.03 -7.19
N THR A 114 -1.44 22.23 -5.87
CA THR A 114 -1.35 23.57 -5.27
C THR A 114 -0.08 24.30 -5.70
N SER A 115 1.07 23.62 -5.74
CA SER A 115 2.32 24.23 -6.18
C SER A 115 2.25 24.70 -7.63
N LYS A 116 1.67 23.91 -8.54
CA LYS A 116 1.49 24.30 -9.94
C LYS A 116 0.61 25.55 -10.11
N ASN A 117 -0.35 25.74 -9.20
CA ASN A 117 -1.30 26.85 -9.25
C ASN A 117 -0.76 28.17 -8.67
N ILE A 118 0.24 28.11 -7.79
CA ILE A 118 0.84 29.30 -7.15
C ILE A 118 1.87 29.97 -8.08
N PHE A 119 2.54 29.20 -8.93
CA PHE A 119 3.53 29.76 -9.87
C PHE A 119 2.82 30.26 -11.15
N ILE A 120 2.86 31.57 -11.33
CA ILE A 120 2.25 32.33 -12.43
C ILE A 120 2.82 31.87 -13.79
N GLU A 121 1.98 31.88 -14.83
CA GLU A 121 2.35 31.64 -16.24
C GLU A 121 3.61 32.42 -16.61
N GLY A 122 4.74 31.72 -16.75
CA GLY A 122 6.03 32.28 -17.14
C GLY A 122 7.21 31.86 -16.25
N ALA A 123 6.96 31.47 -14.99
CA ALA A 123 8.00 30.89 -14.14
C ALA A 123 8.14 29.39 -14.43
N GLU A 124 9.36 28.91 -14.62
CA GLU A 124 9.64 27.48 -14.77
C GLU A 124 9.07 26.72 -13.56
N THR A 125 8.16 25.76 -13.81
CA THR A 125 7.58 24.95 -12.74
C THR A 125 8.71 24.27 -11.96
N PRO A 126 8.79 24.42 -10.63
CA PRO A 126 9.88 23.86 -9.86
C PRO A 126 9.92 22.34 -10.03
N TYR A 127 11.12 21.78 -10.19
CA TYR A 127 11.36 20.36 -10.44
C TYR A 127 10.59 19.45 -9.47
N TYR A 128 10.51 19.84 -8.19
CA TYR A 128 9.80 19.09 -7.14
C TYR A 128 8.31 18.90 -7.41
N ALA A 129 7.64 19.84 -8.08
CA ALA A 129 6.21 19.75 -8.39
C ALA A 129 5.91 18.56 -9.33
N ARG A 130 6.85 18.23 -10.23
CA ARG A 130 6.79 17.06 -11.12
C ARG A 130 7.19 15.76 -10.44
N LEU A 131 8.02 15.84 -9.39
CA LEU A 131 8.51 14.69 -8.65
C LEU A 131 7.45 14.12 -7.68
N PHE A 132 6.62 14.98 -7.08
CA PHE A 132 5.63 14.54 -6.08
C PHE A 132 4.65 13.47 -6.58
N PRO A 133 4.06 13.55 -7.79
CA PRO A 133 3.20 12.47 -8.30
C PRO A 133 3.95 11.15 -8.50
N ALA A 134 5.20 11.20 -8.96
CA ALA A 134 6.01 9.98 -9.15
C ALA A 134 6.31 9.30 -7.81
N ILE A 135 6.68 10.08 -6.78
CA ILE A 135 6.86 9.56 -5.40
C ILE A 135 5.54 9.01 -4.86
N ALA A 136 4.43 9.71 -5.05
CA ALA A 136 3.11 9.29 -4.60
C ALA A 136 2.71 7.93 -5.20
N LEU A 137 2.92 7.74 -6.51
CA LEU A 137 2.69 6.46 -7.20
C LEU A 137 3.61 5.35 -6.71
N CYS A 138 4.89 5.65 -6.45
CA CYS A 138 5.83 4.69 -5.89
C CYS A 138 5.36 4.20 -4.50
N ILE A 139 4.98 5.11 -3.61
CA ILE A 139 4.43 4.76 -2.28
C ILE A 139 3.15 3.94 -2.45
N LEU A 140 2.23 4.35 -3.32
CA LEU A 140 0.98 3.62 -3.57
C LEU A 140 1.24 2.20 -4.10
N SER A 141 2.27 2.00 -4.92
CA SER A 141 2.64 0.66 -5.42
C SER A 141 3.08 -0.28 -4.30
N LEU A 142 3.74 0.26 -3.26
CA LEU A 142 4.17 -0.50 -2.09
C LEU A 142 3.01 -0.88 -1.14
N TYR A 143 1.85 -0.23 -1.27
CA TYR A 143 0.67 -0.52 -0.44
C TYR A 143 0.24 -1.98 -0.53
N SER A 144 0.21 -2.54 -1.74
CA SER A 144 -0.23 -3.93 -1.96
C SER A 144 0.68 -4.92 -1.21
N ILE A 145 1.99 -4.72 -1.32
CA ILE A 145 2.99 -5.55 -0.64
C ILE A 145 2.82 -5.41 0.87
N ALA A 146 2.76 -4.18 1.39
CA ALA A 146 2.58 -3.93 2.82
C ALA A 146 1.30 -4.55 3.38
N HIS A 147 0.19 -4.46 2.63
CA HIS A 147 -1.09 -5.04 3.00
C HIS A 147 -1.02 -6.58 3.07
N VAL A 148 -0.43 -7.22 2.06
CA VAL A 148 -0.22 -8.68 2.05
C VAL A 148 0.69 -9.10 3.20
N THR A 149 1.80 -8.40 3.43
CA THR A 149 2.72 -8.69 4.55
C THR A 149 2.01 -8.64 5.88
N VAL A 150 1.13 -7.66 6.11
CA VAL A 150 0.37 -7.56 7.38
C VAL A 150 -0.71 -8.63 7.48
N MET A 151 -1.42 -8.95 6.40
CA MET A 151 -2.35 -10.07 6.40
C MET A 151 -1.63 -11.39 6.80
N ILE A 152 -0.46 -11.64 6.22
CA ILE A 152 0.37 -12.80 6.56
C ILE A 152 0.88 -12.73 8.00
N THR A 153 1.29 -11.56 8.49
CA THR A 153 1.93 -11.42 9.81
C THR A 153 0.94 -11.44 10.98
N PHE A 154 -0.31 -11.04 10.77
CA PHE A 154 -1.28 -10.92 11.87
C PHE A 154 -2.39 -11.97 11.84
N THR A 155 -2.63 -12.61 10.71
CA THR A 155 -3.74 -13.54 10.56
C THR A 155 -3.23 -14.96 10.74
N LYS A 156 -3.43 -15.52 11.94
CA LYS A 156 -3.02 -16.89 12.29
C LYS A 156 -3.34 -17.98 11.25
N PRO A 157 -4.54 -18.05 10.64
CA PRO A 157 -4.80 -19.07 9.62
C PRO A 157 -3.89 -18.92 8.40
N TYR A 158 -3.55 -17.69 8.00
CA TYR A 158 -2.59 -17.46 6.90
C TYR A 158 -1.17 -17.89 7.28
N GLN A 159 -0.74 -17.63 8.52
CA GLN A 159 0.56 -18.10 9.01
C GLN A 159 0.66 -19.62 9.00
N SER A 160 -0.38 -20.29 9.53
CA SER A 160 -0.44 -21.75 9.55
C SER A 160 -0.41 -22.32 8.14
N PHE A 161 -1.18 -21.73 7.23
CA PHE A 161 -1.20 -22.13 5.83
C PHE A 161 0.17 -21.95 5.15
N ILE A 162 0.81 -20.79 5.30
CA ILE A 162 2.13 -20.51 4.71
C ILE A 162 3.18 -21.45 5.29
N PHE A 163 3.14 -21.69 6.60
CA PHE A 163 4.06 -22.62 7.25
C PHE A 163 3.87 -24.05 6.73
N GLU A 164 2.62 -24.47 6.53
CA GLU A 164 2.31 -25.79 5.96
C GLU A 164 2.80 -25.92 4.51
N VAL A 165 2.55 -24.91 3.68
CA VAL A 165 3.04 -24.87 2.29
C VAL A 165 4.56 -24.89 2.24
N ALA A 166 5.23 -24.07 3.06
CA ALA A 166 6.69 -24.02 3.16
C ALA A 166 7.26 -25.37 3.62
N ARG A 167 6.62 -26.01 4.61
CA ARG A 167 7.01 -27.33 5.10
C ARG A 167 6.88 -28.40 4.00
N ARG A 168 5.78 -28.40 3.25
CA ARG A 168 5.57 -29.33 2.12
C ARG A 168 6.64 -29.13 1.05
N TYR A 169 6.91 -27.88 0.66
CA TYR A 169 7.92 -27.57 -0.36
C TYR A 169 9.34 -27.99 0.07
N CYS A 170 9.71 -27.74 1.32
CA CYS A 170 10.99 -28.16 1.88
C CYS A 170 11.12 -29.69 1.90
N PHE A 171 10.06 -30.40 2.29
CA PHE A 171 10.04 -31.86 2.31
C PHE A 171 10.18 -32.47 0.91
N THR A 172 9.48 -31.92 -0.09
CA THR A 172 9.61 -32.35 -1.49
C THR A 172 11.03 -32.19 -2.00
N ARG A 173 11.70 -31.06 -1.71
CA ARG A 173 13.10 -30.86 -2.11
C ARG A 173 14.06 -31.89 -1.50
N ILE A 174 13.88 -32.23 -0.21
CA ILE A 174 14.71 -33.23 0.46
C ILE A 174 14.51 -34.62 -0.16
N LEU A 175 13.28 -34.99 -0.49
CA LEU A 175 13.00 -36.28 -1.14
C LEU A 175 13.62 -36.36 -2.54
N THR A 176 13.47 -35.33 -3.36
CA THR A 176 14.08 -35.30 -4.71
C THR A 176 15.60 -35.41 -4.65
N GLN A 177 16.23 -34.77 -3.67
CA GLN A 177 17.68 -34.86 -3.48
C GLN A 177 18.12 -36.29 -3.13
N LYS A 178 17.39 -36.99 -2.25
CA LYS A 178 17.68 -38.39 -1.92
C LYS A 178 17.53 -39.32 -3.11
N THR A 179 16.48 -39.15 -3.93
CA THR A 179 16.28 -39.99 -5.12
C THR A 179 17.41 -39.81 -6.14
N ASN A 180 17.84 -38.58 -6.39
CA ASN A 180 18.95 -38.31 -7.33
C ASN A 180 20.28 -38.93 -6.85
N GLN A 181 20.51 -38.95 -5.53
CA GLN A 181 21.71 -39.57 -4.96
C GLN A 181 21.71 -41.09 -5.13
N THR A 182 20.57 -41.77 -4.90
CA THR A 182 20.45 -43.21 -5.12
C THR A 182 20.64 -43.64 -6.58
N VAL A 183 20.24 -42.79 -7.54
CA VAL A 183 20.45 -43.06 -8.98
C VAL A 183 21.94 -42.93 -9.34
N PHE A 184 22.65 -41.97 -8.75
CA PHE A 184 24.08 -41.77 -8.99
C PHE A 184 24.92 -42.93 -8.46
N ASP A 185 24.61 -43.41 -7.25
CA ASP A 185 25.30 -44.55 -6.63
C ASP A 185 25.06 -45.86 -7.43
N HIS A 186 23.85 -46.06 -7.98
CA HIS A 186 23.59 -47.21 -8.86
C HIS A 186 24.31 -47.10 -10.21
N SER A 187 24.49 -45.90 -10.75
CA SER A 187 25.20 -45.69 -12.01
C SER A 187 26.72 -45.92 -11.89
N GLN A 188 27.33 -45.62 -10.73
CA GLN A 188 28.76 -45.88 -10.51
C GLN A 188 29.06 -47.37 -10.31
N ASN A 189 28.18 -48.13 -9.64
CA ASN A 189 28.38 -49.57 -9.47
C ASN A 189 28.15 -50.39 -10.76
N GLY A 190 27.54 -49.81 -11.79
CA GLY A 190 27.29 -50.48 -13.07
C GLY A 190 28.43 -50.46 -14.09
N THR A 191 29.49 -49.68 -13.87
CA THR A 191 30.59 -49.50 -14.85
C THR A 191 31.86 -50.32 -14.57
N THR A 192 31.92 -51.06 -13.46
CA THR A 192 33.08 -51.88 -13.07
C THR A 192 33.02 -53.36 -13.48
N VAL A 193 32.05 -53.79 -14.30
CA VAL A 193 31.92 -55.21 -14.73
C VAL A 193 31.79 -55.34 -16.25
N THR A 194 32.75 -54.79 -16.99
CA THR A 194 33.04 -55.21 -18.38
C THR A 194 34.55 -55.26 -18.60
N HIS A 195 35.26 -55.97 -17.71
CA HIS A 195 36.59 -56.46 -18.04
C HIS A 195 36.67 -57.95 -17.77
N GLN A 196 37.13 -58.68 -18.78
CA GLN A 196 37.73 -60.01 -18.70
C GLN A 196 36.81 -61.22 -18.49
N ARG A 197 36.39 -61.83 -19.61
CA ARG A 197 36.51 -63.29 -19.77
C ARG A 197 36.57 -63.70 -21.24
N SER A 198 37.71 -63.42 -21.87
CA SER A 198 38.19 -64.20 -23.02
C SER A 198 39.08 -65.34 -22.47
N VAL A 199 38.50 -66.52 -22.28
CA VAL A 199 39.23 -67.77 -22.03
C VAL A 199 38.88 -68.66 -23.23
N VAL A 200 39.73 -68.63 -24.27
CA VAL A 200 40.69 -69.70 -24.58
C VAL A 200 39.99 -71.06 -24.62
N CYS A 201 39.43 -71.38 -25.80
CA CYS A 201 39.17 -72.75 -26.21
C CYS A 201 40.50 -73.34 -26.65
N ASP A 202 41.03 -74.28 -25.88
CA ASP A 202 42.11 -75.15 -26.30
C ASP A 202 41.78 -76.60 -25.91
N ARG A 203 41.79 -77.45 -26.93
CA ARG A 203 41.93 -78.92 -26.92
C ARG A 203 40.79 -79.77 -26.37
N LEU A 204 40.11 -80.46 -27.29
CA LEU A 204 40.38 -81.88 -27.58
C LEU A 204 39.82 -82.27 -28.94
#